data_AF-A0A316PJX9-F1
#
_entry.id   AF-A0A316PJX9-F1
#
_cell.length_a   1.000
_cell.length_b   1.000
_cell.length_c   1.000
_cell.angle_alpha   90.00
_cell.angle_beta   90.00
_cell.angle_gamma   90.00
#
_symmetry.space_group_name_H-M   'P 1'
#
loop_
_entity.id
_entity.type
_entity.pdbx_description
1 polymer ?
#
loop_
_entity_poly.entity_id
_entity_poly.type
_entity_poly.pdbx_seq_one_letter_code
_entity_poly.pdbx_strand_id
1 'polypeptide(L)' 'MNDVNSLSHTRWNCKYHVVFAPKYRRRVFFGEKRR' A
#
# COMPACT_ATOMS: atom_id res chain seq x y z
N MET A 1 -18.71 -2.04 7.87
CA MET A 1 -18.04 -3.18 8.54
C MET A 1 -16.73 -2.64 9.07
N ASN A 2 -16.58 -2.50 10.38
CA ASN A 2 -15.52 -1.67 10.98
C ASN A 2 -14.14 -2.32 10.80
N ASP A 3 -13.29 -1.79 9.92
CA ASP A 3 -11.89 -2.22 9.70
C ASP A 3 -10.94 -1.71 10.80
N VAL A 4 -11.34 -1.87 12.06
CA VAL A 4 -10.55 -1.42 13.21
C VAL A 4 -10.09 -2.66 13.95
N ASN A 5 -8.77 -2.86 13.99
CA ASN A 5 -8.14 -3.93 14.75
C ASN A 5 -7.97 -3.50 16.20
N SER A 6 -8.07 -4.44 17.15
CA SER A 6 -7.98 -4.13 18.58
C SER A 6 -7.16 -5.15 19.37
N LEU A 7 -6.34 -4.63 20.28
CA LEU A 7 -5.66 -5.30 21.39
C LEU A 7 -6.18 -4.71 22.71
N SER A 8 -5.85 -5.33 23.86
CA SER A 8 -6.35 -4.97 25.19
C SER A 8 -6.25 -3.47 25.55
N HIS A 9 -5.25 -2.75 25.02
CA HIS A 9 -5.08 -1.31 25.25
C HIS A 9 -4.90 -0.47 23.99
N THR A 10 -5.08 -1.06 22.80
CA THR A 10 -4.81 -0.35 21.55
C THR A 10 -5.85 -0.71 20.50
N ARG A 11 -6.40 0.29 19.83
CA ARG A 11 -7.21 0.10 18.62
C ARG A 11 -6.57 0.87 17.48
N TRP A 12 -6.45 0.25 16.31
CA TRP A 12 -5.83 0.89 15.16
C TRP A 12 -6.55 0.58 13.86
N ASN A 13 -6.49 1.54 12.95
CA ASN A 13 -6.94 1.40 11.58
C ASN A 13 -5.78 1.76 10.65
N CYS A 14 -4.91 0.78 10.40
CA CYS A 14 -3.68 0.95 9.63
C CYS A 14 -3.93 0.79 8.12
N LYS A 15 -4.80 1.63 7.56
CA LYS A 15 -5.02 1.69 6.11
C LYS A 15 -4.13 2.75 5.50
N TYR A 16 -3.29 2.34 4.56
CA TYR A 16 -2.37 3.24 3.86
C TYR A 16 -2.46 3.03 2.35
N HIS A 17 -2.42 4.13 1.61
CA HIS A 17 -2.30 4.12 0.15
C HIS A 17 -0.84 4.35 -0.21
N VAL A 18 -0.10 3.25 -0.42
CA VAL A 18 1.32 3.28 -0.74
C VAL A 18 1.48 3.24 -2.27
N VAL A 19 2.11 4.27 -2.84
CA VAL A 19 2.34 4.39 -4.29
C VAL A 19 3.83 4.56 -4.56
N PHE A 20 4.33 3.83 -5.55
CA PHE A 20 5.70 3.93 -6.01
C PHE A 20 5.75 4.42 -7.46
N ALA A 21 6.62 5.40 -7.73
CA ALA A 21 6.86 5.91 -9.07
C ALA A 21 8.35 5.75 -9.44
N PRO A 22 8.67 5.23 -10.63
CA PRO A 22 10.05 5.09 -11.07
C PRO A 22 10.68 6.46 -11.33
N LYS A 23 11.98 6.58 -11.07
CA LYS A 23 12.76 7.78 -11.39
C LYS A 23 12.61 8.09 -12.89
N TYR A 24 12.32 9.35 -13.20
CA TYR A 24 12.02 9.85 -14.56
C TYR A 24 10.75 9.28 -15.22
N ARG A 25 9.81 8.72 -14.43
CA ARG A 25 8.55 8.13 -14.93
C ARG A 25 8.75 7.09 -16.05
N ARG A 26 9.90 6.41 -16.04
CA ARG A 26 10.20 5.36 -17.01
C ARG A 26 9.17 4.23 -16.87
N ARG A 27 8.71 3.68 -17.98
CA ARG A 27 7.76 2.55 -18.01
C ARG A 27 8.44 1.20 -17.68
N VAL A 28 9.28 1.17 -16.64
CA VAL A 28 10.06 -0.03 -16.23
C VAL A 28 9.15 -1.14 -15.68
N PHE A 29 8.09 -0.74 -14.98
CA PHE A 29 7.09 -1.67 -14.42
C PHE A 29 5.96 -2.01 -15.41
N PHE A 30 6.10 -1.66 -16.69
CA PHE A 30 5.11 -1.93 -17.73
C PHE A 30 5.53 -3.16 -18.52
N GLY A 31 4.68 -4.19 -18.59
CA GLY A 31 4.98 -5.44 -19.31
C GLY A 31 5.50 -6.55 -18.38
N GLU A 32 6.66 -7.14 -18.71
CA GLU A 32 7.20 -8.36 -18.09
C GLU A 32 7.39 -8.27 -16.55
N LYS A 33 7.65 -7.07 -16.03
CA LYS A 33 7.88 -6.82 -14.58
C LYS A 33 6.60 -6.40 -13.83
N ARG A 34 5.44 -6.47 -14.48
CA ARG A 34 4.13 -6.14 -13.89
C ARG A 34 3.48 -7.33 -13.16
N ARG A 35 3.94 -8.55 -13.44
CA ARG A 35 3.39 -9.79 -12.89
C ARG A 35 4.16 -10.26 -11.66
#